data_AF-A0A847YUP9-F1
#
_entry.id   AF-A0A847YUP9-F1
#
_cell.length_a   1.000
_cell.length_b   1.000
_cell.length_c   1.000
_cell.angle_alpha   90.00
_cell.angle_beta   90.00
_cell.angle_gamma   90.00
#
_symmetry.space_group_name_H-M   'P 1'
#
loop_
_entity.id
_entity.type
_entity.pdbx_description
1 polymer ?
#
loop_
_entity_poly.entity_id
_entity_poly.type
_entity_poly.pdbx_seq_one_letter_code
_entity_poly.pdbx_strand_id
1 'polypeptide(L)'
;MTETNGSDTGIPIVIGVTGHRDLREQDIQMLRELVSNKLKQLMIQYPNSEFVMLNSIASGADTLCARIALELGIKLICPLPLPIQEYRKDFSEPDAAIFDTLLKNASEVFLAPNTEPLPDCQIRDFHYRQAGIYIAAHSHVLIALWDGMPAKPDGCGTAETVDFMYRGYYGNGYGCFKAANDGAVIHILTPRQSTKTDLNITDHLLENKTSSLRETLCMTDAFNADASNGDDRIAYAGVLLPEETMSNTDEKLKKLHMLYQTADRLSLRFQQKYLSAMRWFSIFGVLLVLFFLLYDELESNLFLLSYGALIIVYVLAFTLVRRSNCHEKYLQYRMLSETLRVQFYLKATGLRDNIGNAFTWTQKQESTWIKEAVSALLIGEQSKHTVPVDAIKERWIDGQLTYHQNAFKRDSSKHHMNEGIAKWMLATSVLLFLLVLVLEFFSDSSMTGSIFSGSFPVLLLHHPDQELTLRSLMKLLLGGVSAITVFLANYYGKLSFERKSIDHEKMTGLFSSAKEQFESGKIDKKQLFRELA
;
A
#
# COMPACT_ATOMS: atom_id res chain seq x y z
N MET A 1 -21.13 28.46 -8.26
CA MET A 1 -21.71 27.11 -8.21
C MET A 1 -20.60 26.14 -8.55
N THR A 2 -19.92 25.63 -7.52
CA THR A 2 -18.82 24.69 -7.61
C THR A 2 -19.40 23.28 -7.59
N GLU A 3 -19.50 22.67 -8.76
CA GLU A 3 -19.82 21.25 -8.87
C GLU A 3 -18.72 20.42 -8.20
N THR A 4 -19.16 19.50 -7.35
CA THR A 4 -18.36 18.52 -6.62
C THR A 4 -17.78 17.47 -7.58
N ASN A 5 -16.70 17.81 -8.29
CA ASN A 5 -15.86 16.83 -9.03
C ASN A 5 -14.81 16.19 -8.11
N GLY A 6 -15.22 15.73 -6.93
CA GLY A 6 -14.32 15.21 -5.89
C GLY A 6 -14.20 13.68 -5.80
N SER A 7 -14.82 12.90 -6.68
CA SER A 7 -15.10 11.48 -6.41
C SER A 7 -14.39 10.42 -7.27
N ASP A 8 -13.40 10.77 -8.12
CA ASP A 8 -12.79 9.76 -9.00
C ASP A 8 -11.28 9.51 -8.84
N THR A 9 -10.66 10.12 -7.83
CA THR A 9 -9.19 10.08 -7.64
C THR A 9 -8.72 9.10 -6.56
N GLY A 10 -9.64 8.41 -5.88
CA GLY A 10 -9.34 7.50 -4.76
C GLY A 10 -9.53 6.01 -5.09
N ILE A 11 -9.05 5.16 -4.20
CA ILE A 11 -9.27 3.71 -4.22
C ILE A 11 -10.62 3.43 -3.55
N PRO A 12 -11.60 2.81 -4.23
CA PRO A 12 -12.91 2.56 -3.64
C PRO A 12 -12.88 1.41 -2.63
N ILE A 13 -13.73 1.48 -1.61
CA ILE A 13 -14.10 0.34 -0.77
C ILE A 13 -15.23 -0.41 -1.46
N VAL A 14 -14.98 -1.68 -1.75
CA VAL A 14 -15.89 -2.54 -2.51
C VAL A 14 -16.58 -3.53 -1.59
N ILE A 15 -17.91 -3.53 -1.64
CA ILE A 15 -18.80 -4.38 -0.86
C ILE A 15 -19.51 -5.33 -1.83
N GLY A 16 -19.17 -6.62 -1.77
CA GLY A 16 -19.85 -7.66 -2.50
C GLY A 16 -21.14 -8.07 -1.81
N VAL A 17 -22.10 -8.56 -2.58
CA VAL A 17 -23.34 -9.14 -2.02
C VAL A 17 -23.56 -10.54 -2.56
N THR A 18 -24.00 -11.43 -1.68
CA THR A 18 -24.59 -12.71 -2.05
C THR A 18 -25.69 -13.07 -1.06
N GLY A 19 -26.75 -13.74 -1.51
CA GLY A 19 -27.75 -14.23 -0.57
C GLY A 19 -28.84 -15.11 -1.17
N HIS A 20 -29.77 -15.51 -0.32
CA HIS A 20 -30.90 -16.34 -0.73
C HIS A 20 -31.94 -15.57 -1.55
N ARG A 21 -32.56 -16.30 -2.49
CA ARG A 21 -33.61 -15.76 -3.36
C ARG A 21 -34.99 -15.76 -2.70
N ASP A 22 -35.20 -16.66 -1.76
CA ASP A 22 -36.48 -16.93 -1.08
C ASP A 22 -36.44 -16.45 0.38
N LEU A 23 -36.32 -15.14 0.58
CA LEU A 23 -36.37 -14.51 1.91
C LEU A 23 -37.77 -14.63 2.51
N ARG A 24 -37.86 -14.87 3.83
CA ARG A 24 -39.13 -14.88 4.56
C ARG A 24 -39.70 -13.48 4.67
N GLU A 25 -40.97 -13.30 4.32
CA GLU A 25 -41.64 -11.99 4.35
C GLU A 25 -41.55 -11.28 5.70
N GLN A 26 -41.68 -12.01 6.81
CA GLN A 26 -41.58 -11.43 8.16
C GLN A 26 -40.19 -10.86 8.50
N ASP A 27 -39.14 -11.35 7.84
CA ASP A 27 -37.74 -11.04 8.15
C ASP A 27 -37.21 -9.87 7.32
N ILE A 28 -37.86 -9.53 6.20
CA ILE A 28 -37.38 -8.53 5.22
C ILE A 28 -37.09 -7.18 5.87
N GLN A 29 -37.98 -6.69 6.73
CA GLN A 29 -37.80 -5.38 7.38
C GLN A 29 -36.59 -5.39 8.34
N MET A 30 -36.42 -6.46 9.11
CA MET A 30 -35.29 -6.61 10.03
C MET A 30 -33.96 -6.73 9.26
N LEU A 31 -33.94 -7.53 8.19
CA LEU A 31 -32.76 -7.66 7.31
C LEU A 31 -32.39 -6.33 6.67
N ARG A 32 -33.39 -5.55 6.23
CA ARG A 32 -33.18 -4.20 5.67
C ARG A 32 -32.51 -3.27 6.66
N GLU A 33 -33.00 -3.24 7.90
CA GLU A 33 -32.44 -2.38 8.96
C GLU A 33 -31.01 -2.79 9.31
N LEU A 34 -30.74 -4.09 9.46
CA LEU A 34 -29.40 -4.61 9.75
C LEU A 34 -28.40 -4.25 8.64
N VAL A 35 -28.74 -4.52 7.37
CA VAL A 35 -27.87 -4.18 6.23
C VAL A 35 -27.64 -2.67 6.15
N SER A 36 -28.70 -1.86 6.28
CA SER A 36 -28.58 -0.39 6.24
C SER A 36 -27.66 0.13 7.36
N ASN A 37 -27.82 -0.39 8.59
CA ASN A 37 -26.99 0.00 9.72
C ASN A 37 -25.53 -0.37 9.52
N LYS A 38 -25.23 -1.57 8.99
CA LYS A 38 -23.85 -2.00 8.71
C LYS A 38 -23.19 -1.14 7.63
N LEU A 39 -23.90 -0.84 6.54
CA LEU A 39 -23.39 0.03 5.48
C LEU A 39 -23.11 1.45 6.02
N LYS A 40 -24.04 2.04 6.79
CA LYS A 40 -23.83 3.35 7.44
C LYS A 40 -22.64 3.35 8.39
N GLN A 41 -22.47 2.29 9.18
CA GLN A 41 -21.33 2.17 10.09
C GLN A 41 -19.99 2.18 9.33
N LEU A 42 -19.89 1.44 8.22
CA LEU A 42 -18.69 1.46 7.37
C LEU A 42 -18.43 2.86 6.79
N MET A 43 -19.46 3.52 6.27
CA MET A 43 -19.34 4.86 5.70
C MET A 43 -18.88 5.92 6.72
N ILE A 44 -19.34 5.81 7.97
CA ILE A 44 -18.91 6.71 9.06
C ILE A 44 -17.45 6.45 9.45
N GLN A 45 -17.02 5.19 9.43
CA GLN A 45 -15.66 4.81 9.82
C GLN A 45 -14.61 5.16 8.77
N TYR A 46 -14.97 5.14 7.47
CA TYR A 46 -14.06 5.37 6.35
C TYR A 46 -14.59 6.49 5.44
N PRO A 47 -14.60 7.75 5.92
CA PRO A 47 -15.27 8.86 5.25
C PRO A 47 -14.50 9.41 4.03
N ASN A 48 -13.23 9.06 3.86
CA ASN A 48 -12.39 9.53 2.75
C ASN A 48 -12.46 8.62 1.53
N SER A 49 -13.17 7.50 1.64
CA SER A 49 -13.26 6.47 0.60
C SER A 49 -14.63 6.44 -0.05
N GLU A 50 -14.65 6.28 -1.37
CA GLU A 50 -15.88 5.98 -2.08
C GLU A 50 -16.31 4.53 -1.82
N PHE A 51 -17.62 4.31 -1.72
CA PHE A 51 -18.20 2.97 -1.58
C PHE A 51 -18.82 2.50 -2.87
N VAL A 52 -18.50 1.26 -3.24
CA VAL A 52 -19.05 0.55 -4.41
C VAL A 52 -19.69 -0.75 -3.94
N MET A 53 -20.92 -1.00 -4.34
CA MET A 53 -21.58 -2.29 -4.15
C MET A 53 -21.48 -3.12 -5.43
N LEU A 54 -20.90 -4.32 -5.32
CA LEU A 54 -20.77 -5.29 -6.40
C LEU A 54 -21.82 -6.39 -6.23
N ASN A 55 -22.80 -6.45 -7.14
CA ASN A 55 -24.01 -7.24 -6.94
C ASN A 55 -24.61 -7.71 -8.28
N SER A 56 -24.93 -9.00 -8.40
CA SER A 56 -25.53 -9.58 -9.62
C SER A 56 -27.04 -9.33 -9.75
N ILE A 57 -27.69 -8.76 -8.75
CA ILE A 57 -29.13 -8.44 -8.71
C ILE A 57 -30.00 -9.71 -8.88
N ALA A 58 -29.66 -10.80 -8.19
CA ALA A 58 -30.58 -11.94 -8.08
C ALA A 58 -31.86 -11.55 -7.28
N SER A 59 -32.97 -12.27 -7.47
CA SER A 59 -34.17 -12.06 -6.63
C SER A 59 -33.83 -12.21 -5.15
N GLY A 60 -34.57 -11.55 -4.26
CA GLY A 60 -34.39 -11.69 -2.81
C GLY A 60 -33.27 -10.80 -2.25
N ALA A 61 -32.30 -11.41 -1.57
CA ALA A 61 -31.24 -10.70 -0.83
C ALA A 61 -30.46 -9.68 -1.67
N ASP A 62 -30.09 -10.04 -2.89
CA ASP A 62 -29.34 -9.21 -3.81
C ASP A 62 -30.13 -7.94 -4.16
N THR A 63 -31.40 -8.07 -4.59
CA THR A 63 -32.26 -6.89 -4.85
C THR A 63 -32.50 -6.04 -3.60
N LEU A 64 -32.62 -6.64 -2.41
CA LEU A 64 -32.77 -5.92 -1.15
C LEU A 64 -31.55 -5.03 -0.88
N CYS A 65 -30.34 -5.61 -0.97
CA CYS A 65 -29.09 -4.89 -0.73
C CYS A 65 -28.84 -3.81 -1.78
N ALA A 66 -29.11 -4.09 -3.07
CA ALA A 66 -28.96 -3.14 -4.16
C ALA A 66 -29.84 -1.89 -3.97
N ARG A 67 -31.09 -2.06 -3.51
CA ARG A 67 -31.97 -0.93 -3.18
C ARG A 67 -31.39 -0.08 -2.05
N ILE A 68 -30.92 -0.71 -0.98
CA ILE A 68 -30.32 -0.02 0.17
C ILE A 68 -29.06 0.75 -0.26
N ALA A 69 -28.22 0.16 -1.11
CA ALA A 69 -27.04 0.84 -1.64
C ALA A 69 -27.40 2.14 -2.38
N LEU A 70 -28.36 2.08 -3.30
CA LEU A 70 -28.81 3.26 -4.04
C LEU A 70 -29.42 4.32 -3.11
N GLU A 71 -30.19 3.93 -2.10
CA GLU A 71 -30.74 4.86 -1.09
C GLU A 71 -29.65 5.56 -0.27
N LEU A 72 -28.52 4.89 -0.02
CA LEU A 72 -27.38 5.44 0.70
C LEU A 72 -26.38 6.18 -0.21
N GLY A 73 -26.65 6.26 -1.53
CA GLY A 73 -25.74 6.87 -2.50
C GLY A 73 -24.48 6.05 -2.80
N ILE A 74 -24.48 4.75 -2.48
CA ILE A 74 -23.40 3.82 -2.81
C ILE A 74 -23.50 3.47 -4.30
N LYS A 75 -22.39 3.57 -5.03
CA LYS A 75 -22.36 3.23 -6.47
C LYS A 75 -22.64 1.74 -6.66
N LEU A 76 -23.58 1.39 -7.53
CA LEU A 76 -23.95 0.01 -7.84
C LEU A 76 -23.25 -0.45 -9.12
N ILE A 77 -22.49 -1.54 -9.07
CA ILE A 77 -21.85 -2.17 -10.22
C ILE A 77 -22.32 -3.63 -10.33
N CYS A 78 -22.73 -4.03 -11.52
CA CYS A 78 -23.44 -5.29 -11.73
C CYS A 78 -22.70 -6.25 -12.69
N PRO A 79 -21.87 -7.16 -12.14
CA PRO A 79 -21.38 -8.33 -12.88
C PRO A 79 -22.54 -9.34 -13.00
N LEU A 80 -23.07 -9.50 -14.20
CA LEU A 80 -24.16 -10.45 -14.45
C LEU A 80 -23.60 -11.83 -14.83
N PRO A 81 -24.24 -12.92 -14.41
CA PRO A 81 -23.82 -14.27 -14.82
C PRO A 81 -24.14 -14.52 -16.29
N LEU A 82 -25.25 -13.99 -16.80
CA LEU A 82 -25.72 -14.22 -18.17
C LEU A 82 -25.99 -12.88 -18.86
N PRO A 83 -26.06 -12.86 -20.22
CA PRO A 83 -26.52 -11.68 -20.94
C PRO A 83 -27.87 -11.21 -20.42
N ILE A 84 -28.08 -9.88 -20.37
CA ILE A 84 -29.25 -9.24 -19.72
C ILE A 84 -30.57 -9.90 -20.12
N GLN A 85 -30.78 -10.13 -21.43
CA GLN A 85 -32.02 -10.72 -21.93
C GLN A 85 -32.23 -12.18 -21.48
N GLU A 86 -31.17 -12.96 -21.34
CA GLU A 86 -31.25 -14.34 -20.87
C GLU A 86 -31.41 -14.42 -19.36
N TYR A 87 -30.72 -13.54 -18.62
CA TYR A 87 -30.82 -13.49 -17.17
C TYR A 87 -32.22 -13.03 -16.73
N ARG A 88 -32.79 -12.03 -17.41
CA ARG A 88 -34.14 -11.52 -17.12
C ARG A 88 -35.22 -12.62 -17.16
N LYS A 89 -35.03 -13.68 -17.94
CA LYS A 89 -35.99 -14.82 -18.02
C LYS A 89 -36.04 -15.65 -16.74
N ASP A 90 -35.08 -15.50 -15.84
CA ASP A 90 -35.01 -16.24 -14.57
C ASP A 90 -35.85 -15.61 -13.45
N PHE A 91 -36.54 -14.52 -13.75
CA PHE A 91 -37.29 -13.70 -12.80
C PHE A 91 -38.78 -13.75 -13.12
N SER A 92 -39.61 -13.68 -12.07
CA SER A 92 -41.05 -13.40 -12.21
C SER A 92 -41.25 -11.97 -12.75
N GLU A 93 -42.39 -11.65 -13.36
CA GLU A 93 -42.64 -10.29 -13.89
C GLU A 93 -42.44 -9.17 -12.84
N PRO A 94 -42.91 -9.31 -11.57
CA PRO A 94 -42.59 -8.34 -10.52
C PRO A 94 -41.09 -8.20 -10.28
N ASP A 95 -40.37 -9.31 -10.12
CA ASP A 95 -38.93 -9.30 -9.88
C ASP A 95 -38.15 -8.74 -11.08
N ALA A 96 -38.61 -9.01 -12.31
CA ALA A 96 -38.01 -8.50 -13.54
C ALA A 96 -38.14 -6.98 -13.63
N ALA A 97 -39.27 -6.40 -13.23
CA ALA A 97 -39.45 -4.95 -13.16
C ALA A 97 -38.51 -4.29 -12.12
N ILE A 98 -38.28 -4.98 -10.98
CA ILE A 98 -37.30 -4.56 -9.97
C ILE A 98 -35.90 -4.61 -10.54
N PHE A 99 -35.54 -5.73 -11.17
CA PHE A 99 -34.26 -5.94 -11.83
C PHE A 99 -33.99 -4.85 -12.87
N ASP A 100 -34.93 -4.60 -13.78
CA ASP A 100 -34.82 -3.56 -14.83
C ASP A 100 -34.60 -2.17 -14.23
N THR A 101 -35.31 -1.86 -13.13
CA THR A 101 -35.16 -0.58 -12.42
C THR A 101 -33.79 -0.43 -11.78
N LEU A 102 -33.30 -1.47 -11.11
CA LEU A 102 -31.98 -1.45 -10.47
C LEU A 102 -30.86 -1.38 -11.50
N LEU A 103 -30.99 -2.14 -12.59
CA LEU A 103 -30.03 -2.16 -13.69
C LEU A 103 -29.88 -0.78 -14.35
N LYS A 104 -31.00 -0.06 -14.52
CA LYS A 104 -30.99 1.32 -15.05
C LYS A 104 -30.27 2.32 -14.15
N ASN A 105 -30.26 2.09 -12.84
CA ASN A 105 -29.58 2.94 -11.86
C ASN A 105 -28.15 2.46 -11.53
N ALA A 106 -27.71 1.33 -12.07
CA ALA A 106 -26.35 0.85 -11.93
C ALA A 106 -25.37 1.75 -12.69
N SER A 107 -24.21 2.01 -12.09
CA SER A 107 -23.14 2.80 -12.70
C SER A 107 -22.43 2.04 -13.82
N GLU A 108 -22.31 0.72 -13.68
CA GLU A 108 -21.71 -0.16 -14.70
C GLU A 108 -22.39 -1.54 -14.67
N VAL A 109 -22.64 -2.11 -15.85
CA VAL A 109 -23.26 -3.43 -16.03
C VAL A 109 -22.46 -4.18 -17.08
N PHE A 110 -22.04 -5.40 -16.78
CA PHE A 110 -21.22 -6.21 -17.70
C PHE A 110 -21.38 -7.70 -17.40
N LEU A 111 -21.01 -8.54 -18.37
CA LEU A 111 -20.99 -9.99 -18.18
C LEU A 111 -19.76 -10.38 -17.34
N ALA A 112 -19.97 -11.11 -16.26
CA ALA A 112 -18.89 -11.60 -15.41
C ALA A 112 -17.90 -12.44 -16.26
N PRO A 113 -16.60 -12.17 -16.18
CA PRO A 113 -15.61 -12.92 -16.94
C PRO A 113 -15.49 -14.35 -16.43
N ASN A 114 -15.20 -15.28 -17.33
CA ASN A 114 -14.84 -16.64 -16.95
C ASN A 114 -13.42 -16.63 -16.37
N THR A 115 -13.31 -17.01 -15.11
CA THR A 115 -12.05 -17.13 -14.37
C THR A 115 -11.49 -18.56 -14.47
N GLU A 116 -12.39 -19.53 -14.52
CA GLU A 116 -12.10 -20.94 -14.77
C GLU A 116 -12.04 -21.23 -16.28
N PRO A 117 -11.28 -22.25 -16.72
CA PRO A 117 -11.39 -22.79 -18.07
C PRO A 117 -12.84 -23.15 -18.41
N LEU A 118 -13.22 -22.95 -19.67
CA LEU A 118 -14.55 -23.35 -20.13
C LEU A 118 -14.70 -24.87 -19.98
N PRO A 119 -15.77 -25.37 -19.32
CA PRO A 119 -16.04 -26.79 -19.23
C PRO A 119 -16.43 -27.36 -20.61
N ASP A 120 -16.21 -28.66 -20.80
CA ASP A 120 -16.57 -29.38 -22.04
C ASP A 120 -18.06 -29.27 -22.39
N CYS A 121 -18.91 -29.13 -21.37
CA CYS A 121 -20.33 -28.83 -21.50
C CYS A 121 -20.65 -27.53 -20.76
N GLN A 122 -21.18 -26.53 -21.46
CA GLN A 122 -21.61 -25.28 -20.86
C GLN A 122 -22.89 -25.50 -20.05
N ILE A 123 -22.76 -25.60 -18.73
CA ILE A 123 -23.88 -25.66 -17.79
C ILE A 123 -24.15 -24.23 -17.31
N ARG A 124 -25.43 -23.78 -17.26
CA ARG A 124 -25.78 -22.43 -16.77
C ARG A 124 -25.17 -22.11 -15.41
N ASP A 125 -25.16 -23.09 -14.50
CA ASP A 125 -24.56 -23.02 -13.16
C ASP A 125 -23.10 -22.55 -13.16
N PHE A 126 -22.33 -22.88 -14.20
CA PHE A 126 -20.96 -22.39 -14.37
C PHE A 126 -20.94 -20.86 -14.35
N HIS A 127 -21.82 -20.21 -15.11
CA HIS A 127 -21.84 -18.75 -15.22
C HIS A 127 -22.26 -18.05 -13.92
N TYR A 128 -23.18 -18.64 -13.15
CA TYR A 128 -23.50 -18.14 -11.80
C TYR A 128 -22.32 -18.27 -10.86
N ARG A 129 -21.59 -19.38 -10.93
CA ARG A 129 -20.37 -19.58 -10.14
C ARG A 129 -19.32 -18.54 -10.51
N GLN A 130 -19.10 -18.27 -11.79
CA GLN A 130 -18.15 -17.24 -12.22
C GLN A 130 -18.53 -15.85 -11.73
N ALA A 131 -19.81 -15.50 -11.73
CA ALA A 131 -20.28 -14.24 -11.14
C ALA A 131 -20.00 -14.17 -9.63
N GLY A 132 -20.26 -15.25 -8.88
CA GLY A 132 -19.95 -15.35 -7.46
C GLY A 132 -18.44 -15.23 -7.16
N ILE A 133 -17.60 -15.97 -7.89
CA ILE A 133 -16.13 -15.90 -7.80
C ILE A 133 -15.65 -14.49 -8.09
N TYR A 134 -16.17 -13.86 -9.14
CA TYR A 134 -15.82 -12.49 -9.51
C TYR A 134 -16.21 -11.49 -8.40
N ILE A 135 -17.43 -11.58 -7.85
CA ILE A 135 -17.86 -10.71 -6.76
C ILE A 135 -16.93 -10.84 -5.56
N ALA A 136 -16.64 -12.07 -5.13
CA ALA A 136 -15.79 -12.32 -3.97
C ALA A 136 -14.34 -11.87 -4.22
N ALA A 137 -13.76 -12.17 -5.39
CA ALA A 137 -12.38 -11.84 -5.73
C ALA A 137 -12.11 -10.32 -5.77
N HIS A 138 -13.14 -9.52 -6.07
CA HIS A 138 -13.03 -8.07 -6.22
C HIS A 138 -13.59 -7.24 -5.04
N SER A 139 -14.14 -7.88 -4.01
CA SER A 139 -14.75 -7.21 -2.86
C SER A 139 -13.88 -7.24 -1.62
N HIS A 140 -13.68 -6.11 -0.93
CA HIS A 140 -12.97 -6.12 0.37
C HIS A 140 -13.78 -6.89 1.43
N VAL A 141 -15.11 -6.71 1.38
CA VAL A 141 -16.05 -7.40 2.26
C VAL A 141 -17.24 -7.92 1.48
N LEU A 142 -17.68 -9.13 1.79
CA LEU A 142 -18.87 -9.77 1.24
C LEU A 142 -19.99 -9.73 2.28
N ILE A 143 -21.11 -9.08 1.99
CA ILE A 143 -22.33 -9.19 2.79
C ILE A 143 -23.07 -10.44 2.31
N ALA A 144 -23.20 -11.44 3.20
CA ALA A 144 -23.82 -12.71 2.91
C ALA A 144 -25.13 -12.88 3.70
N LEU A 145 -26.27 -12.87 3.02
CA LEU A 145 -27.58 -13.20 3.61
C LEU A 145 -27.85 -14.69 3.39
N TRP A 146 -27.40 -15.51 4.33
CA TRP A 146 -27.25 -16.96 4.16
C TRP A 146 -27.64 -17.73 5.42
N ASP A 147 -28.18 -18.94 5.24
CA ASP A 147 -28.63 -19.84 6.30
C ASP A 147 -27.52 -20.61 7.03
N GLY A 148 -26.26 -20.50 6.59
CA GLY A 148 -25.12 -21.18 7.21
C GLY A 148 -24.85 -22.59 6.67
N MET A 149 -25.62 -23.07 5.68
CA MET A 149 -25.48 -24.42 5.12
C MET A 149 -24.25 -24.56 4.21
N PRO A 150 -23.39 -25.57 4.39
CA PRO A 150 -22.09 -25.67 3.74
C PRO A 150 -22.16 -25.71 2.21
N ALA A 151 -21.09 -25.23 1.58
CA ALA A 151 -20.90 -25.29 0.14
C ALA A 151 -20.93 -26.75 -0.38
N LYS A 152 -21.54 -26.94 -1.55
CA LYS A 152 -21.56 -28.20 -2.28
C LYS A 152 -20.39 -28.26 -3.27
N PRO A 153 -19.80 -29.45 -3.49
CA PRO A 153 -18.85 -29.64 -4.60
C PRO A 153 -19.49 -29.22 -5.92
N ASP A 154 -18.78 -28.41 -6.70
CA ASP A 154 -19.26 -27.87 -7.99
C ASP A 154 -20.60 -27.11 -7.91
N GLY A 155 -20.98 -26.59 -6.74
CA GLY A 155 -22.13 -25.70 -6.59
C GLY A 155 -21.89 -24.30 -7.19
N CYS A 156 -22.95 -23.47 -7.20
CA CYS A 156 -22.91 -22.11 -7.76
C CYS A 156 -23.77 -21.10 -6.96
N GLY A 157 -23.96 -21.31 -5.66
CA GLY A 157 -24.84 -20.53 -4.81
C GLY A 157 -24.13 -19.65 -3.78
N THR A 158 -24.92 -19.19 -2.81
CA THR A 158 -24.48 -18.32 -1.71
C THR A 158 -23.38 -18.97 -0.87
N ALA A 159 -23.56 -20.24 -0.51
CA ALA A 159 -22.61 -20.99 0.31
C ALA A 159 -21.25 -21.14 -0.38
N GLU A 160 -21.24 -21.40 -1.69
CA GLU A 160 -20.01 -21.52 -2.48
C GLU A 160 -19.30 -20.19 -2.62
N THR A 161 -20.03 -19.09 -2.80
CA THR A 161 -19.45 -17.74 -2.84
C THR A 161 -18.81 -17.37 -1.50
N VAL A 162 -19.48 -17.69 -0.38
CA VAL A 162 -18.95 -17.49 0.98
C VAL A 162 -17.72 -18.36 1.23
N ASP A 163 -17.77 -19.64 0.87
CA ASP A 163 -16.63 -20.56 1.03
C ASP A 163 -15.43 -20.11 0.19
N PHE A 164 -15.66 -19.66 -1.04
CA PHE A 164 -14.60 -19.12 -1.90
C PHE A 164 -13.98 -17.84 -1.31
N MET A 165 -14.81 -16.89 -0.85
CA MET A 165 -14.34 -15.67 -0.18
C MET A 165 -13.49 -16.01 1.05
N TYR A 166 -13.93 -16.99 1.83
CA TYR A 166 -13.23 -17.41 3.04
C TYR A 166 -11.94 -18.18 2.73
N ARG A 167 -11.93 -19.10 1.77
CA ARG A 167 -10.74 -19.93 1.47
C ARG A 167 -9.74 -19.26 0.53
N GLY A 168 -10.20 -18.31 -0.28
CA GLY A 168 -9.43 -17.69 -1.35
C GLY A 168 -9.03 -18.64 -2.49
N TYR A 169 -9.58 -19.87 -2.51
CA TYR A 169 -9.32 -20.83 -3.57
C TYR A 169 -10.61 -21.54 -4.00
N TYR A 170 -10.70 -21.81 -5.31
CA TYR A 170 -11.65 -22.74 -5.88
C TYR A 170 -10.88 -23.76 -6.72
N GLY A 171 -11.23 -25.04 -6.57
CA GLY A 171 -10.65 -26.12 -7.34
C GLY A 171 -11.74 -27.08 -7.79
N ASN A 172 -11.88 -27.23 -9.10
CA ASN A 172 -12.55 -28.39 -9.69
C ASN A 172 -11.44 -29.30 -10.26
N GLY A 173 -11.68 -30.59 -10.46
CA GLY A 173 -10.63 -31.53 -10.90
C GLY A 173 -9.88 -31.18 -12.21
N TYR A 174 -10.26 -30.10 -12.90
CA TYR A 174 -9.69 -29.59 -14.15
C TYR A 174 -8.82 -28.32 -13.98
N GLY A 175 -8.83 -27.67 -12.82
CA GLY A 175 -8.01 -26.48 -12.57
C GLY A 175 -8.24 -25.85 -11.20
N CYS A 176 -7.32 -24.98 -10.81
CA CYS A 176 -7.44 -24.20 -9.57
C CYS A 176 -7.40 -22.70 -9.87
N PHE A 177 -8.33 -21.95 -9.27
CA PHE A 177 -8.25 -20.50 -9.18
C PHE A 177 -7.95 -20.09 -7.74
N LYS A 178 -6.99 -19.19 -7.56
CA LYS A 178 -6.65 -18.60 -6.27
C LYS A 178 -6.78 -17.09 -6.37
N ALA A 179 -7.67 -16.50 -5.59
CA ALA A 179 -7.81 -15.05 -5.54
C ALA A 179 -6.61 -14.41 -4.82
N ALA A 180 -6.27 -13.19 -5.22
CA ALA A 180 -5.31 -12.35 -4.52
C ALA A 180 -5.88 -11.92 -3.17
N ASN A 181 -7.18 -11.65 -3.15
CA ASN A 181 -7.90 -11.04 -2.04
C ASN A 181 -8.05 -11.99 -0.84
N ASP A 182 -7.78 -11.48 0.37
CA ASP A 182 -8.08 -12.16 1.65
C ASP A 182 -9.26 -11.45 2.33
N GLY A 183 -10.40 -11.43 1.63
CA GLY A 183 -11.54 -10.63 2.05
C GLY A 183 -12.29 -11.23 3.24
N ALA A 184 -13.17 -10.44 3.83
CA ALA A 184 -14.00 -10.86 4.96
C ALA A 184 -15.48 -11.02 4.59
N VAL A 185 -16.22 -11.80 5.38
CA VAL A 185 -17.67 -11.99 5.19
C VAL A 185 -18.42 -11.39 6.38
N ILE A 186 -19.32 -10.43 6.11
CA ILE A 186 -20.36 -10.04 7.06
C ILE A 186 -21.52 -11.02 6.83
N HIS A 187 -21.56 -12.07 7.62
CA HIS A 187 -22.62 -13.07 7.56
C HIS A 187 -23.82 -12.59 8.36
N ILE A 188 -24.94 -12.36 7.68
CA ILE A 188 -26.25 -12.13 8.28
C ILE A 188 -27.02 -13.43 8.17
N LEU A 189 -27.24 -14.11 9.31
CA LEU A 189 -27.93 -15.39 9.35
C LEU A 189 -29.37 -15.20 8.84
N THR A 190 -29.64 -15.75 7.67
CA THR A 190 -30.87 -15.47 6.93
C THR A 190 -31.56 -16.79 6.60
N PRO A 191 -32.63 -17.14 7.31
CA PRO A 191 -33.36 -18.38 7.06
C PRO A 191 -34.11 -18.32 5.73
N ARG A 192 -34.19 -19.46 5.03
CA ARG A 192 -34.98 -19.59 3.80
C ARG A 192 -36.47 -19.70 4.10
N GLN A 193 -37.32 -19.23 3.19
CA GLN A 193 -38.74 -19.51 3.24
C GLN A 193 -39.03 -20.98 2.89
N SER A 194 -38.22 -21.60 2.01
CA SER A 194 -38.34 -23.03 1.69
C SER A 194 -38.00 -23.95 2.85
N THR A 195 -37.14 -23.50 3.78
CA THR A 195 -36.61 -24.31 4.87
C THR A 195 -37.25 -23.87 6.18
N LYS A 196 -38.05 -24.72 6.83
CA LYS A 196 -38.71 -24.42 8.12
C LYS A 196 -37.74 -24.50 9.32
N THR A 197 -36.58 -23.84 9.24
CA THR A 197 -35.62 -23.74 10.35
C THR A 197 -35.87 -22.46 11.16
N ASP A 198 -36.23 -22.59 12.44
CA ASP A 198 -36.28 -21.44 13.35
C ASP A 198 -34.85 -21.04 13.76
N LEU A 199 -34.25 -20.16 12.96
CA LEU A 199 -32.96 -19.54 13.25
C LEU A 199 -33.20 -18.06 13.50
N ASN A 200 -32.63 -17.54 14.58
CA ASN A 200 -32.69 -16.12 14.89
C ASN A 200 -31.73 -15.34 13.98
N ILE A 201 -32.16 -14.21 13.45
CA ILE A 201 -31.31 -13.36 12.62
C ILE A 201 -30.24 -12.73 13.49
N THR A 202 -28.98 -13.04 13.20
CA THR A 202 -27.80 -12.47 13.84
C THR A 202 -26.78 -12.09 12.78
N ASP A 203 -25.88 -11.16 13.10
CA ASP A 203 -24.75 -10.82 12.24
C ASP A 203 -23.41 -11.21 12.90
N HIS A 204 -22.52 -11.77 12.09
CA HIS A 204 -21.17 -12.15 12.50
C HIS A 204 -20.15 -11.79 11.42
N LEU A 205 -18.97 -11.34 11.84
CA LEU A 205 -17.85 -11.10 10.94
C LEU A 205 -16.99 -12.37 10.88
N LEU A 206 -16.80 -12.91 9.67
CA LEU A 206 -15.92 -14.04 9.40
C LEU A 206 -14.66 -13.51 8.71
N GLU A 207 -13.51 -13.67 9.36
CA GLU A 207 -12.18 -13.31 8.83
C GLU A 207 -11.21 -14.48 8.98
N ASN A 208 -10.28 -14.63 8.03
CA ASN A 208 -9.18 -15.59 8.15
C ASN A 208 -8.14 -15.17 9.21
N LYS A 209 -7.88 -13.87 9.29
CA LYS A 209 -6.97 -13.25 10.25
C LYS A 209 -7.73 -12.13 10.95
N THR A 210 -7.75 -12.19 12.28
CA THR A 210 -8.45 -11.19 13.10
C THR A 210 -8.00 -9.78 12.76
N SER A 211 -8.96 -8.87 12.54
CA SER A 211 -8.73 -7.45 12.21
C SER A 211 -8.11 -7.17 10.84
N SER A 212 -7.97 -8.17 9.97
CA SER A 212 -7.40 -7.98 8.62
C SER A 212 -8.26 -7.03 7.79
N LEU A 213 -9.59 -7.16 7.82
CA LEU A 213 -10.48 -6.25 7.09
C LEU A 213 -10.31 -4.82 7.59
N ARG A 214 -10.32 -4.63 8.91
CA ARG A 214 -10.17 -3.30 9.52
C ARG A 214 -8.85 -2.65 9.11
N GLU A 215 -7.76 -3.41 9.12
CA GLU A 215 -6.45 -2.93 8.70
C GLU A 215 -6.47 -2.51 7.22
N THR A 216 -7.02 -3.36 6.34
CA THR A 216 -7.15 -3.03 4.91
C THR A 216 -7.97 -1.76 4.69
N LEU A 217 -9.18 -1.69 5.24
CA LEU A 217 -10.07 -0.53 5.04
C LEU A 217 -9.47 0.76 5.63
N CYS A 218 -8.81 0.67 6.78
CA CYS A 218 -8.12 1.81 7.40
C CYS A 218 -6.97 2.32 6.51
N MET A 219 -6.18 1.42 5.92
CA MET A 219 -5.09 1.80 5.03
C MET A 219 -5.59 2.38 3.71
N THR A 220 -6.66 1.82 3.13
CA THR A 220 -7.35 2.37 1.96
C THR A 220 -7.86 3.79 2.23
N ASP A 221 -8.54 4.00 3.36
CA ASP A 221 -9.05 5.32 3.74
C ASP A 221 -7.94 6.33 4.07
N ALA A 222 -6.90 5.89 4.75
CA ALA A 222 -5.74 6.72 5.05
C ALA A 222 -4.99 7.16 3.78
N PHE A 223 -4.87 6.28 2.78
CA PHE A 223 -4.33 6.64 1.47
C PHE A 223 -5.20 7.69 0.78
N ASN A 224 -6.52 7.49 0.75
CA ASN A 224 -7.45 8.44 0.14
C ASN A 224 -7.44 9.80 0.85
N ALA A 225 -7.34 9.81 2.18
CA ALA A 225 -7.19 11.03 2.99
C ALA A 225 -5.86 11.76 2.70
N ASP A 226 -4.76 11.03 2.57
CA ASP A 226 -3.47 11.64 2.23
C ASP A 226 -3.45 12.16 0.78
N ALA A 227 -4.16 11.48 -0.14
CA ALA A 227 -4.30 11.87 -1.54
C ALA A 227 -5.12 13.15 -1.72
N SER A 228 -6.19 13.34 -0.93
CA SER A 228 -7.03 14.55 -0.98
C SER A 228 -6.32 15.80 -0.42
N ASN A 229 -5.41 15.63 0.52
CA ASN A 229 -4.63 16.70 1.17
C ASN A 229 -3.41 17.17 0.35
N GLY A 230 -3.48 17.09 -0.98
CA GLY A 230 -2.36 17.34 -1.90
C GLY A 230 -1.80 18.76 -1.83
N ASP A 231 -0.58 18.89 -1.29
CA ASP A 231 0.28 20.08 -1.44
C ASP A 231 1.12 19.87 -2.71
N ASP A 232 0.81 20.59 -3.79
CA ASP A 232 1.37 20.43 -5.14
C ASP A 232 2.87 20.76 -5.26
N ARG A 233 3.54 21.09 -4.15
CA ARG A 233 4.93 21.56 -4.13
C ARG A 233 5.98 20.46 -4.28
N ILE A 234 5.60 19.17 -4.23
CA ILE A 234 6.55 18.06 -4.25
C ILE A 234 6.54 17.34 -5.62
N ALA A 235 7.73 17.37 -6.23
CA ALA A 235 8.32 16.54 -7.30
C ALA A 235 7.37 15.83 -8.30
N TYR A 236 7.61 16.09 -9.60
CA TYR A 236 7.04 15.37 -10.74
C TYR A 236 6.92 13.86 -10.47
N ALA A 237 5.69 13.36 -10.44
CA ALA A 237 5.44 11.93 -10.45
C ALA A 237 5.89 11.33 -11.78
N GLY A 238 6.32 10.06 -11.77
CA GLY A 238 6.66 9.35 -13.00
C GLY A 238 5.50 9.38 -14.01
N VAL A 239 5.79 9.59 -15.28
CA VAL A 239 4.81 9.49 -16.38
C VAL A 239 4.97 8.12 -17.05
N LEU A 240 3.93 7.28 -16.95
CA LEU A 240 3.93 5.92 -17.52
C LEU A 240 3.86 5.92 -19.05
N LEU A 241 2.90 6.64 -19.63
CA LEU A 241 2.79 6.85 -21.07
C LEU A 241 2.64 8.35 -21.36
N PRO A 242 3.09 8.83 -22.54
CA PRO A 242 2.86 10.20 -22.98
C PRO A 242 1.36 10.58 -22.97
N GLU A 243 1.05 11.85 -22.69
CA GLU A 243 -0.34 12.36 -22.63
C GLU A 243 -1.12 12.09 -23.93
N GLU A 244 -0.46 12.20 -25.09
CA GLU A 244 -1.04 11.90 -26.40
C GLU A 244 -1.52 10.46 -26.51
N THR A 245 -0.72 9.51 -26.01
CA THR A 245 -1.10 8.10 -25.98
C THR A 245 -2.18 7.85 -24.94
N MET A 246 -2.09 8.49 -23.77
CA MET A 246 -3.02 8.34 -22.65
C MET A 246 -4.43 8.86 -22.97
N SER A 247 -4.55 9.96 -23.71
CA SER A 247 -5.83 10.57 -24.07
C SER A 247 -6.75 9.60 -24.83
N ASN A 248 -6.14 8.74 -25.66
CA ASN A 248 -6.82 7.74 -26.49
C ASN A 248 -7.11 6.42 -25.76
N THR A 249 -6.83 6.33 -24.45
CA THR A 249 -7.04 5.11 -23.65
C THR A 249 -8.32 5.15 -22.82
N ASP A 250 -8.71 3.98 -22.33
CA ASP A 250 -9.84 3.79 -21.45
C ASP A 250 -9.74 4.56 -20.13
N GLU A 251 -10.89 5.02 -19.62
CA GLU A 251 -11.00 5.72 -18.32
C GLU A 251 -10.40 4.93 -17.16
N LYS A 252 -10.52 3.60 -17.16
CA LYS A 252 -9.90 2.75 -16.14
C LYS A 252 -8.38 2.80 -16.17
N LEU A 253 -7.79 2.90 -17.37
CA LEU A 253 -6.34 2.99 -17.53
C LEU A 253 -5.84 4.37 -17.08
N LYS A 254 -6.59 5.44 -17.40
CA LYS A 254 -6.37 6.80 -16.89
C LYS A 254 -6.44 6.84 -15.36
N LYS A 255 -7.44 6.18 -14.75
CA LYS A 255 -7.58 6.08 -13.29
C LYS A 255 -6.38 5.38 -12.64
N LEU A 256 -5.93 4.24 -13.20
CA LEU A 256 -4.72 3.56 -12.73
C LEU A 256 -3.47 4.45 -12.83
N HIS A 257 -3.33 5.20 -13.93
CA HIS A 257 -2.24 6.14 -14.11
C HIS A 257 -2.23 7.26 -13.06
N MET A 258 -3.39 7.88 -12.82
CA MET A 258 -3.55 8.94 -11.83
C MET A 258 -3.28 8.45 -10.39
N LEU A 259 -3.74 7.25 -10.06
CA LEU A 259 -3.47 6.62 -8.76
C LEU A 259 -2.00 6.27 -8.59
N TYR A 260 -1.35 5.77 -9.64
CA TYR A 260 0.10 5.57 -9.65
C TYR A 260 0.84 6.88 -9.35
N GLN A 261 0.51 7.96 -10.05
CA GLN A 261 1.15 9.26 -9.84
C GLN A 261 0.95 9.78 -8.41
N THR A 262 -0.25 9.58 -7.87
CA THR A 262 -0.58 9.97 -6.50
C THR A 262 0.20 9.15 -5.48
N ALA A 263 0.23 7.83 -5.63
CA ALA A 263 0.99 6.94 -4.75
C ALA A 263 2.50 7.23 -4.80
N ASP A 264 3.05 7.46 -6.00
CA ASP A 264 4.46 7.76 -6.19
C ASP A 264 4.85 9.08 -5.51
N ARG A 265 4.08 10.15 -5.75
CA ARG A 265 4.27 11.46 -5.12
C ARG A 265 4.16 11.40 -3.58
N LEU A 266 3.15 10.70 -3.05
CA LEU A 266 2.99 10.52 -1.61
C LEU A 266 4.18 9.73 -1.02
N SER A 267 4.63 8.68 -1.71
CA SER A 267 5.78 7.89 -1.27
C SER A 267 7.04 8.76 -1.12
N LEU A 268 7.32 9.62 -2.11
CA LEU A 268 8.47 10.54 -2.10
C LEU A 268 8.35 11.58 -0.97
N ARG A 269 7.15 12.13 -0.75
CA ARG A 269 6.88 13.07 0.36
C ARG A 269 7.18 12.43 1.72
N PHE A 270 6.68 11.23 1.97
CA PHE A 270 6.92 10.53 3.23
C PHE A 270 8.37 10.05 3.38
N GLN A 271 9.02 9.67 2.26
CA GLN A 271 10.45 9.35 2.24
C GLN A 271 11.29 10.55 2.69
N GLN A 272 11.04 11.74 2.11
CA GLN A 272 11.76 12.95 2.46
C GLN A 272 11.57 13.34 3.92
N LYS A 273 10.34 13.23 4.45
CA LYS A 273 10.04 13.45 5.87
C LYS A 273 10.80 12.48 6.77
N TYR A 274 10.77 11.19 6.45
CA TYR A 274 11.48 10.15 7.21
C TYR A 274 13.00 10.36 7.21
N LEU A 275 13.60 10.59 6.04
CA LEU A 275 15.05 10.81 5.92
C LEU A 275 15.50 12.10 6.59
N SER A 276 14.68 13.16 6.52
CA SER A 276 14.94 14.42 7.22
C SER A 276 14.87 14.23 8.74
N ALA A 277 13.88 13.50 9.26
CA ALA A 277 13.79 13.18 10.68
C ALA A 277 14.99 12.35 11.15
N MET A 278 15.39 11.33 10.38
CA MET A 278 16.56 10.50 10.70
C MET A 278 17.85 11.35 10.73
N ARG A 279 18.01 12.29 9.79
CA ARG A 279 19.15 13.22 9.78
C ARG A 279 19.17 14.10 11.03
N TRP A 280 18.02 14.66 11.43
CA TRP A 280 17.92 15.46 12.65
C TRP A 280 18.21 14.64 13.91
N PHE A 281 17.73 13.39 14.00
CA PHE A 281 18.06 12.51 15.12
C PHE A 281 19.56 12.19 15.21
N SER A 282 20.23 12.01 14.07
CA SER A 282 21.69 11.86 14.05
C SER A 282 22.41 13.13 14.54
N ILE A 283 21.96 14.32 14.14
CA ILE A 283 22.52 15.60 14.62
C ILE A 283 22.27 15.77 16.12
N PHE A 284 21.06 15.49 16.61
CA PHE A 284 20.73 15.55 18.03
C PHE A 284 21.57 14.58 18.86
N GLY A 285 21.84 13.37 18.35
CA GLY A 285 22.72 12.40 19.01
C GLY A 285 24.14 12.93 19.21
N VAL A 286 24.71 13.57 18.17
CA VAL A 286 26.05 14.20 18.25
C VAL A 286 26.04 15.38 19.24
N LEU A 287 25.03 16.25 19.16
CA LEU A 287 24.91 17.41 20.07
C LEU A 287 24.75 16.98 21.53
N LEU A 288 24.04 15.88 21.78
CA LEU A 288 23.84 15.33 23.12
C LEU A 288 25.17 14.86 23.72
N VAL A 289 25.99 14.14 22.94
CA VAL A 289 27.34 13.76 23.39
C VAL A 289 28.22 14.98 23.58
N LEU A 290 28.17 15.96 22.68
CA LEU A 290 28.95 17.20 22.79
C LEU A 290 28.60 17.99 24.06
N PHE A 291 27.31 18.18 24.36
CA PHE A 291 26.88 18.89 25.56
C PHE A 291 27.23 18.15 26.85
N PHE A 292 27.19 16.81 26.84
CA PHE A 292 27.67 16.02 27.96
C PHE A 292 29.18 16.21 28.18
N LEU A 293 29.99 16.15 27.12
CA LEU A 293 31.44 16.35 27.21
C LEU A 293 31.80 17.78 27.65
N LEU A 294 31.05 18.79 27.19
CA LEU A 294 31.22 20.17 27.63
C LEU A 294 30.79 20.37 29.08
N TYR A 295 29.75 19.68 29.54
CA TYR A 295 29.37 19.68 30.95
C TYR A 295 30.46 19.06 31.83
N ASP A 296 30.99 17.90 31.44
CA ASP A 296 32.03 17.17 32.18
C ASP A 296 33.32 18.00 32.30
N GLU A 297 33.77 18.64 31.22
CA GLU A 297 35.03 19.40 31.24
C GLU A 297 34.91 20.85 31.76
N LEU A 298 33.78 21.51 31.53
CA LEU A 298 33.59 22.91 31.96
C LEU A 298 32.84 23.05 33.29
N GLU A 299 32.34 21.93 33.85
CA GLU A 299 31.56 21.86 35.10
C GLU A 299 30.39 22.87 35.16
N SER A 300 29.89 23.29 34.00
CA SER A 300 28.93 24.39 33.91
C SER A 300 27.49 23.87 33.93
N ASN A 301 26.72 24.38 34.91
CA ASN A 301 25.30 24.07 35.06
C ASN A 301 24.47 24.42 33.81
N LEU A 302 24.92 25.37 32.98
CA LEU A 302 24.25 25.73 31.73
C LEU A 302 24.27 24.57 30.72
N PHE A 303 25.39 23.86 30.59
CA PHE A 303 25.48 22.70 29.70
C PHE A 303 24.68 21.50 30.22
N LEU A 304 24.58 21.33 31.54
CA LEU A 304 23.68 20.35 32.14
C LEU A 304 22.20 20.66 31.82
N LEU A 305 21.78 21.91 31.97
CA LEU A 305 20.43 22.35 31.60
C LEU A 305 20.17 22.17 30.10
N SER A 306 21.14 22.51 29.26
CA SER A 306 21.06 22.36 27.80
C SER A 306 20.96 20.89 27.39
N TYR A 307 21.74 20.01 28.03
CA TYR A 307 21.67 18.57 27.86
C TYR A 307 20.29 18.01 28.24
N GLY A 308 19.77 18.40 29.41
CA GLY A 308 18.43 18.00 29.87
C GLY A 308 17.33 18.48 28.93
N ALA A 309 17.38 19.74 28.48
CA ALA A 309 16.44 20.30 27.52
C ALA A 309 16.50 19.56 26.17
N LEU A 310 17.70 19.20 25.69
CA LEU A 310 17.88 18.47 24.44
C LEU A 310 17.27 17.06 24.50
N ILE A 311 17.37 16.37 25.64
CA ILE A 311 16.71 15.07 25.85
C ILE A 311 15.19 15.21 25.76
N ILE A 312 14.62 16.23 26.41
CA ILE A 312 13.17 16.47 26.37
C ILE A 312 12.73 16.73 24.93
N VAL A 313 13.43 17.59 24.19
CA VAL A 313 13.16 17.86 22.77
C VAL A 313 13.30 16.59 21.92
N TYR A 314 14.32 15.77 22.17
CA TYR A 314 14.52 14.50 21.47
C TYR A 314 13.36 13.53 21.69
N VAL A 315 12.90 13.35 22.94
CA VAL A 315 11.77 12.48 23.28
C VAL A 315 10.46 13.00 22.66
N LEU A 316 10.23 14.32 22.71
CA LEU A 316 9.07 14.94 22.06
C LEU A 316 9.12 14.74 20.54
N ALA A 317 10.25 15.00 19.90
CA ALA A 317 10.42 14.77 18.46
C ALA A 317 10.24 13.29 18.10
N PHE A 318 10.79 12.37 18.89
CA PHE A 318 10.67 10.93 18.67
C PHE A 318 9.21 10.45 18.78
N THR A 319 8.47 10.92 19.79
CA THR A 319 7.05 10.56 19.95
C THR A 319 6.19 11.14 18.83
N LEU A 320 6.45 12.36 18.37
CA LEU A 320 5.77 12.95 17.21
C LEU A 320 6.07 12.20 15.90
N VAL A 321 7.34 11.89 15.63
CA VAL A 321 7.73 11.13 14.43
C VAL A 321 7.15 9.72 14.47
N ARG A 322 7.18 9.04 15.63
CA ARG A 322 6.59 7.72 15.80
C ARG A 322 5.08 7.74 15.59
N ARG A 323 4.37 8.76 16.06
CA ARG A 323 2.91 8.92 15.82
C ARG A 323 2.57 9.17 14.35
N SER A 324 3.48 9.76 13.59
CA SER A 324 3.22 10.09 12.18
C SER A 324 3.25 8.88 11.23
N ASN A 325 3.75 7.72 11.69
CA ASN A 325 3.93 6.49 10.89
C ASN A 325 4.56 6.73 9.50
N CYS A 326 5.41 7.78 9.36
CA CYS A 326 5.95 8.19 8.07
C CYS A 326 6.75 7.07 7.38
N HIS A 327 7.44 6.23 8.16
CA HIS A 327 8.22 5.12 7.62
C HIS A 327 7.33 4.05 6.98
N GLU A 328 6.27 3.66 7.67
CA GLU A 328 5.30 2.68 7.19
C GLU A 328 4.55 3.22 5.96
N LYS A 329 4.04 4.46 6.02
CA LYS A 329 3.40 5.13 4.88
C LYS A 329 4.32 5.21 3.67
N TYR A 330 5.60 5.54 3.86
CA TYR A 330 6.60 5.54 2.80
C TYR A 330 6.70 4.16 2.11
N LEU A 331 6.87 3.08 2.89
CA LEU A 331 7.03 1.73 2.34
C LEU A 331 5.76 1.26 1.64
N GLN A 332 4.60 1.44 2.27
CA GLN A 332 3.30 1.00 1.75
C GLN A 332 2.93 1.74 0.46
N TYR A 333 3.11 3.07 0.40
CA TYR A 333 2.80 3.85 -0.81
C TYR A 333 3.81 3.61 -1.94
N ARG A 334 5.07 3.34 -1.60
CA ARG A 334 6.08 2.93 -2.59
C ARG A 334 5.73 1.57 -3.19
N MET A 335 5.28 0.62 -2.38
CA MET A 335 4.85 -0.68 -2.87
C MET A 335 3.56 -0.58 -3.69
N LEU A 336 2.61 0.26 -3.28
CA LEU A 336 1.40 0.53 -4.06
C LEU A 336 1.77 1.15 -5.41
N SER A 337 2.67 2.14 -5.47
CA SER A 337 3.06 2.76 -6.74
C SER A 337 3.73 1.78 -7.69
N GLU A 338 4.65 0.94 -7.21
CA GLU A 338 5.28 -0.09 -8.04
C GLU A 338 4.26 -1.15 -8.51
N THR A 339 3.33 -1.55 -7.65
CA THR A 339 2.28 -2.50 -8.01
C THR A 339 1.35 -1.93 -9.07
N LEU A 340 0.89 -0.69 -8.90
CA LEU A 340 0.04 0.00 -9.87
C LEU A 340 0.76 0.21 -11.21
N ARG A 341 2.07 0.49 -11.20
CA ARG A 341 2.88 0.60 -12.42
C ARG A 341 2.86 -0.70 -13.23
N VAL A 342 3.11 -1.84 -12.58
CA VAL A 342 3.09 -3.15 -13.25
C VAL A 342 1.67 -3.49 -13.72
N GLN A 343 0.67 -3.31 -12.86
CA GLN A 343 -0.73 -3.57 -13.21
C GLN A 343 -1.21 -2.70 -14.38
N PHE A 344 -0.78 -1.45 -14.44
CA PHE A 344 -1.08 -0.53 -15.55
C PHE A 344 -0.56 -1.10 -16.87
N TYR A 345 0.70 -1.54 -16.93
CA TYR A 345 1.25 -2.09 -18.18
C TYR A 345 0.60 -3.42 -18.56
N LEU A 346 0.33 -4.31 -17.59
CA LEU A 346 -0.44 -5.53 -17.86
C LEU A 346 -1.81 -5.21 -18.47
N LYS A 347 -2.54 -4.25 -17.91
CA LYS A 347 -3.84 -3.83 -18.45
C LYS A 347 -3.70 -3.18 -19.82
N ALA A 348 -2.65 -2.39 -20.06
CA ALA A 348 -2.37 -1.76 -21.35
C ALA A 348 -2.13 -2.79 -22.48
N THR A 349 -1.61 -3.99 -22.14
CA THR A 349 -1.47 -5.12 -23.10
C THR A 349 -2.80 -5.85 -23.38
N GLY A 350 -3.85 -5.55 -22.63
CA GLY A 350 -5.16 -6.21 -22.71
C GLY A 350 -5.30 -7.47 -21.83
N LEU A 351 -4.34 -7.77 -20.96
CA LEU A 351 -4.41 -8.88 -20.02
C LEU A 351 -5.35 -8.59 -18.85
N ARG A 352 -6.03 -9.63 -18.33
CA ARG A 352 -6.92 -9.56 -17.15
C ARG A 352 -6.21 -9.92 -15.84
N ASP A 353 -4.92 -10.19 -15.90
CA ASP A 353 -4.18 -10.68 -14.75
C ASP A 353 -4.16 -9.62 -13.64
N ASN A 354 -4.45 -10.07 -12.42
CA ASN A 354 -4.27 -9.28 -11.21
C ASN A 354 -2.89 -9.60 -10.64
N ILE A 355 -2.01 -8.60 -10.63
CA ILE A 355 -0.64 -8.77 -10.14
C ILE A 355 -0.58 -9.21 -8.67
N GLY A 356 -1.61 -8.90 -7.87
CA GLY A 356 -1.75 -9.37 -6.50
C GLY A 356 -1.75 -10.89 -6.35
N ASN A 357 -2.13 -11.63 -7.40
CA ASN A 357 -2.08 -13.10 -7.39
C ASN A 357 -0.63 -13.61 -7.33
N ALA A 358 0.29 -12.91 -8.01
CA ALA A 358 1.69 -13.25 -8.14
C ALA A 358 2.56 -12.82 -6.94
N PHE A 359 1.98 -12.10 -5.97
CA PHE A 359 2.72 -11.67 -4.78
C PHE A 359 3.33 -12.87 -4.04
N THR A 360 4.59 -12.71 -3.64
CA THR A 360 5.28 -13.66 -2.76
C THR A 360 4.58 -13.73 -1.40
N TRP A 361 4.81 -14.82 -0.65
CA TRP A 361 4.19 -14.98 0.67
C TRP A 361 4.51 -13.82 1.63
N THR A 362 5.76 -13.32 1.63
CA THR A 362 6.16 -12.18 2.46
C THR A 362 5.41 -10.91 2.07
N GLN A 363 5.30 -10.61 0.77
CA GLN A 363 4.52 -9.47 0.27
C GLN A 363 3.03 -9.59 0.60
N LYS A 364 2.49 -10.82 0.59
CA LYS A 364 1.10 -11.08 0.99
C LYS A 364 0.84 -10.79 2.46
N GLN A 365 1.81 -11.02 3.34
CA GLN A 365 1.66 -10.73 4.78
C GLN A 365 1.87 -9.26 5.13
N GLU A 366 2.79 -8.57 4.46
CA GLU A 366 3.17 -7.20 4.80
C GLU A 366 2.30 -6.13 4.11
N SER A 367 1.49 -6.51 3.12
CA SER A 367 0.76 -5.55 2.26
C SER A 367 -0.58 -6.08 1.74
N THR A 368 -1.37 -6.70 2.62
CA THR A 368 -2.70 -7.24 2.30
C THR A 368 -3.62 -6.21 1.64
N TRP A 369 -3.59 -4.96 2.12
CA TRP A 369 -4.44 -3.90 1.58
C TRP A 369 -4.12 -3.53 0.12
N ILE A 370 -2.85 -3.67 -0.31
CA ILE A 370 -2.42 -3.27 -1.66
C ILE A 370 -3.02 -4.20 -2.73
N LYS A 371 -3.01 -5.51 -2.47
CA LYS A 371 -3.60 -6.49 -3.39
C LYS A 371 -5.12 -6.33 -3.47
N GLU A 372 -5.79 -6.01 -2.36
CA GLU A 372 -7.23 -5.73 -2.33
C GLU A 372 -7.56 -4.43 -3.07
N ALA A 373 -6.77 -3.38 -2.86
CA ALA A 373 -6.88 -2.13 -3.59
C ALA A 373 -6.74 -2.35 -5.11
N VAL A 374 -5.77 -3.13 -5.55
CA VAL A 374 -5.61 -3.47 -6.98
C VAL A 374 -6.81 -4.26 -7.48
N SER A 375 -7.29 -5.27 -6.75
CA SER A 375 -8.51 -6.01 -7.10
C SER A 375 -9.70 -5.07 -7.30
N ALA A 376 -9.91 -4.11 -6.40
CA ALA A 376 -10.99 -3.14 -6.49
C ALA A 376 -10.88 -2.23 -7.73
N LEU A 377 -9.67 -1.84 -8.13
CA LEU A 377 -9.42 -1.02 -9.31
C LEU A 377 -9.58 -1.77 -10.65
N LEU A 378 -9.60 -3.10 -10.60
CA LEU A 378 -9.77 -3.94 -11.77
C LEU A 378 -11.24 -4.28 -12.08
N ILE A 379 -12.19 -3.73 -11.32
CA ILE A 379 -13.62 -3.98 -11.54
C ILE A 379 -14.09 -3.47 -12.91
N GLY A 380 -14.94 -4.29 -13.54
CA GLY A 380 -15.82 -3.93 -14.63
C GLY A 380 -15.42 -4.56 -15.97
N GLU A 381 -15.99 -4.07 -17.07
CA GLU A 381 -15.72 -4.62 -18.40
C GLU A 381 -14.27 -4.39 -18.82
N GLN A 382 -13.79 -5.30 -19.67
CA GLN A 382 -12.47 -5.28 -20.26
C GLN A 382 -12.31 -4.11 -21.24
N SER A 383 -11.12 -3.51 -21.23
CA SER A 383 -10.76 -2.51 -22.24
C SER A 383 -10.77 -3.12 -23.63
N LYS A 384 -11.48 -2.47 -24.56
CA LYS A 384 -11.43 -2.80 -25.99
C LYS A 384 -10.22 -2.15 -26.66
N HIS A 385 -9.68 -1.09 -26.07
CA HIS A 385 -8.50 -0.40 -26.58
C HIS A 385 -7.21 -1.02 -26.01
N THR A 386 -6.33 -1.44 -26.90
CA THR A 386 -4.99 -1.91 -26.54
C THR A 386 -3.97 -0.85 -26.96
N VAL A 387 -3.02 -0.58 -26.06
CA VAL A 387 -1.93 0.35 -26.35
C VAL A 387 -0.94 -0.36 -27.28
N PRO A 388 -0.35 0.33 -28.28
CA PRO A 388 0.68 -0.26 -29.12
C PRO A 388 1.80 -0.88 -28.29
N VAL A 389 2.11 -2.14 -28.58
CA VAL A 389 3.07 -2.94 -27.81
C VAL A 389 4.46 -2.31 -27.79
N ASP A 390 4.85 -1.63 -28.87
CA ASP A 390 6.16 -0.98 -28.96
C ASP A 390 6.25 0.25 -28.02
N ALA A 391 5.14 0.98 -27.82
CA ALA A 391 5.08 2.07 -26.84
C ALA A 391 5.19 1.53 -25.40
N ILE A 392 4.59 0.37 -25.13
CA ILE A 392 4.74 -0.32 -23.84
C ILE A 392 6.19 -0.76 -23.65
N LYS A 393 6.84 -1.35 -24.66
CA LYS A 393 8.25 -1.77 -24.61
C LYS A 393 9.18 -0.58 -24.32
N GLU A 394 9.01 0.52 -25.03
CA GLU A 394 9.83 1.73 -24.87
C GLU A 394 9.79 2.27 -23.44
N ARG A 395 8.60 2.31 -22.82
CA ARG A 395 8.43 2.87 -21.47
C ARG A 395 8.69 1.88 -20.35
N TRP A 396 8.20 0.65 -20.49
CA TRP A 396 8.30 -0.34 -19.43
C TRP A 396 9.62 -1.11 -19.46
N ILE A 397 10.13 -1.52 -20.62
CA ILE A 397 11.39 -2.27 -20.70
C ILE A 397 12.56 -1.31 -20.85
N ASP A 398 12.60 -0.54 -21.93
CA ASP A 398 13.75 0.33 -22.24
C ASP A 398 13.92 1.47 -21.22
N GLY A 399 12.81 2.09 -20.82
CA GLY A 399 12.77 3.11 -19.78
C GLY A 399 13.23 2.61 -18.42
N GLN A 400 12.78 1.42 -17.99
CA GLN A 400 13.19 0.85 -16.69
C GLN A 400 14.63 0.37 -16.71
N LEU A 401 15.10 -0.21 -17.82
CA LEU A 401 16.50 -0.57 -18.00
C LEU A 401 17.40 0.66 -17.83
N THR A 402 17.08 1.76 -18.51
CA THR A 402 17.82 3.02 -18.42
C THR A 402 17.80 3.60 -17.01
N TYR A 403 16.63 3.58 -16.36
CA TYR A 403 16.48 4.02 -14.97
C TYR A 403 17.37 3.24 -14.02
N HIS A 404 17.33 1.90 -14.07
CA HIS A 404 18.10 1.04 -13.17
C HIS A 404 19.61 1.13 -13.42
N GLN A 405 20.05 1.25 -14.67
CA GLN A 405 21.46 1.51 -14.99
C GLN A 405 21.98 2.82 -14.39
N ASN A 406 21.19 3.89 -14.51
CA ASN A 406 21.54 5.19 -13.94
C ASN A 406 21.48 5.18 -12.41
N ALA A 407 20.49 4.50 -11.83
CA ALA A 407 20.34 4.37 -10.39
C ALA A 407 21.47 3.54 -9.77
N PHE A 408 21.87 2.43 -10.41
CA PHE A 408 23.03 1.62 -10.04
C PHE A 408 24.30 2.46 -9.97
N LYS A 409 24.61 3.23 -11.03
CA LYS A 409 25.80 4.11 -11.07
C LYS A 409 25.80 5.12 -9.93
N ARG A 410 24.66 5.76 -9.65
CA ARG A 410 24.53 6.75 -8.57
C ARG A 410 24.70 6.12 -7.19
N ASP A 411 24.02 5.02 -6.92
CA ASP A 411 23.97 4.43 -5.57
C ASP A 411 25.25 3.66 -5.26
N SER A 412 25.86 3.00 -6.25
CA SER A 412 27.20 2.43 -6.14
C SER A 412 28.23 3.51 -5.82
N SER A 413 28.23 4.64 -6.54
CA SER A 413 29.14 5.76 -6.25
C SER A 413 28.95 6.32 -4.83
N LYS A 414 27.71 6.49 -4.36
CA LYS A 414 27.42 6.93 -2.99
C LYS A 414 27.88 5.91 -1.95
N HIS A 415 27.72 4.61 -2.20
CA HIS A 415 28.17 3.57 -1.29
C HIS A 415 29.69 3.64 -1.10
N HIS A 416 30.46 3.68 -2.19
CA HIS A 416 31.92 3.78 -2.14
C HIS A 416 32.39 5.07 -1.45
N MET A 417 31.74 6.21 -1.73
CA MET A 417 32.04 7.48 -1.07
C MET A 417 31.79 7.41 0.44
N ASN A 418 30.64 6.86 0.86
CA ASN A 418 30.28 6.76 2.28
C ASN A 418 31.19 5.78 3.03
N GLU A 419 31.56 4.67 2.40
CA GLU A 419 32.52 3.71 2.96
C GLU A 419 33.91 4.36 3.12
N GLY A 420 34.34 5.13 2.12
CA GLY A 420 35.57 5.94 2.19
C GLY A 420 35.54 6.94 3.34
N ILE A 421 34.46 7.70 3.49
CA ILE A 421 34.28 8.67 4.59
C ILE A 421 34.35 7.96 5.96
N ALA A 422 33.66 6.82 6.12
CA ALA A 422 33.68 6.06 7.37
C ALA A 422 35.09 5.54 7.72
N LYS A 423 35.84 5.03 6.73
CA LYS A 423 37.23 4.59 6.90
C LYS A 423 38.15 5.76 7.29
N TRP A 424 38.04 6.91 6.62
CA TRP A 424 38.82 8.11 6.94
C TRP A 424 38.51 8.65 8.33
N MET A 425 37.23 8.68 8.72
CA MET A 425 36.82 9.10 10.07
C MET A 425 37.36 8.16 11.14
N LEU A 426 37.28 6.85 10.94
CA LEU A 426 37.85 5.86 11.86
C LEU A 426 39.38 6.03 11.96
N ALA A 427 40.08 6.18 10.84
CA ALA A 427 41.52 6.42 10.83
C ALA A 427 41.88 7.72 11.56
N THR A 428 41.09 8.78 11.40
CA THR A 428 41.26 10.06 12.11
C THR A 428 41.04 9.90 13.60
N SER A 429 40.02 9.16 14.04
CA SER A 429 39.79 8.84 15.46
C SER A 429 40.95 8.06 16.07
N VAL A 430 41.49 7.07 15.35
CA VAL A 430 42.66 6.28 15.80
C VAL A 430 43.91 7.15 15.87
N LEU A 431 44.15 7.99 14.86
CA LEU A 431 45.32 8.88 14.83
C LEU A 431 45.23 9.94 15.93
N LEU A 432 44.05 10.50 16.16
CA LEU A 432 43.80 11.44 17.26
C LEU A 432 44.00 10.75 18.62
N PHE A 433 43.55 9.50 18.78
CA PHE A 433 43.80 8.72 19.99
C PHE A 433 45.30 8.49 20.23
N LEU A 434 46.05 8.09 19.20
CA LEU A 434 47.50 7.90 19.29
C LEU A 434 48.21 9.21 19.62
N LEU A 435 47.78 10.33 19.03
CA LEU A 435 48.32 11.66 19.33
C LEU A 435 48.10 12.02 20.79
N VAL A 436 46.88 11.84 21.31
CA VAL A 436 46.56 12.08 22.72
C VAL A 436 47.41 11.20 23.63
N LEU A 437 47.56 9.91 23.30
CA LEU A 437 48.38 8.98 24.07
C LEU A 437 49.85 9.42 24.12
N VAL A 438 50.43 9.83 22.99
CA VAL A 438 51.82 10.32 22.95
C VAL A 438 51.98 11.59 23.77
N LEU A 439 51.06 12.56 23.62
CA LEU A 439 51.13 13.82 24.37
C LEU A 439 50.99 13.61 25.88
N GLU A 440 50.09 12.72 26.31
CA GLU A 440 49.86 12.42 27.72
C GLU A 440 51.07 11.71 28.37
N PHE A 441 51.72 10.79 27.65
CA PHE A 441 52.86 10.04 28.20
C PHE A 441 54.22 10.74 28.07
N PHE A 442 54.42 11.58 27.06
CA PHE A 442 55.74 12.18 26.77
C PHE A 442 55.82 13.69 27.03
N SER A 443 54.70 14.40 27.15
CA SER A 443 54.70 15.87 27.20
C SER A 443 53.70 16.42 28.25
N ASP A 444 53.81 15.91 29.47
CA ASP A 444 52.91 16.23 30.59
C ASP A 444 52.86 17.76 30.87
N SER A 445 54.00 18.46 30.73
CA SER A 445 54.10 19.92 30.88
C SER A 445 53.36 20.71 29.78
N SER A 446 53.15 20.12 28.60
CA SER A 446 52.41 20.73 27.49
C SER A 446 50.91 20.48 27.62
N MET A 447 50.50 19.36 28.23
CA MET A 447 49.10 19.02 28.46
C MET A 447 48.43 19.91 29.50
N THR A 448 49.18 20.36 30.52
CA THR A 448 48.72 21.29 31.56
C THR A 448 48.81 22.76 31.16
N GLY A 449 49.35 23.09 29.99
CA GLY A 449 49.45 24.47 29.52
C GLY A 449 48.08 25.05 29.19
N SER A 450 47.80 26.25 29.69
CA SER A 450 46.57 26.99 29.37
C SER A 450 46.60 27.51 27.94
N ILE A 451 45.58 27.18 27.16
CA ILE A 451 45.49 27.60 25.75
C ILE A 451 44.89 29.02 25.63
N PHE A 452 44.04 29.40 26.58
CA PHE A 452 43.30 30.66 26.57
C PHE A 452 43.54 31.43 27.86
N SER A 453 44.27 32.56 27.77
CA SER A 453 44.56 33.49 28.88
C SER A 453 43.68 34.74 28.86
N GLY A 454 42.44 34.61 28.36
CA GLY A 454 41.45 35.68 28.30
C GLY A 454 40.20 35.34 29.10
N SER A 455 39.55 36.35 29.70
CA SER A 455 38.32 36.19 30.46
C SER A 455 37.21 35.59 29.57
N PHE A 456 36.97 34.29 29.68
CA PHE A 456 35.77 33.68 29.13
C PHE A 456 34.53 34.30 29.79
N PRO A 457 33.38 34.38 29.09
CA PRO A 457 32.16 34.90 29.70
C PRO A 457 31.83 34.09 30.96
N VAL A 458 31.71 34.76 32.13
CA VAL A 458 31.41 34.15 33.44
C VAL A 458 30.15 33.26 33.41
N LEU A 459 29.26 33.47 32.44
CA LEU A 459 28.07 32.65 32.19
C LEU A 459 28.38 31.19 31.79
N LEU A 460 29.55 30.93 31.21
CA LEU A 460 29.93 29.61 30.66
C LEU A 460 30.76 28.76 31.63
N LEU A 461 31.32 29.35 32.71
CA LEU A 461 32.25 28.70 33.63
C LEU A 461 31.73 28.78 35.07
N HIS A 462 31.92 27.72 35.87
CA HIS A 462 31.50 27.73 37.27
C HIS A 462 32.49 28.49 38.17
N HIS A 463 33.77 28.51 37.81
CA HIS A 463 34.83 29.22 38.51
C HIS A 463 35.51 30.26 37.60
N PRO A 464 35.74 31.51 38.08
CA PRO A 464 36.38 32.57 37.28
C PRO A 464 37.86 32.30 36.93
N ASP A 465 38.50 31.34 37.60
CA ASP A 465 39.91 30.98 37.45
C ASP A 465 40.12 29.68 36.64
N GLN A 466 39.08 29.17 35.96
CA GLN A 466 39.14 27.90 35.23
C GLN A 466 39.86 28.07 33.89
N GLU A 467 41.09 27.56 33.80
CA GLU A 467 41.88 27.57 32.57
C GLU A 467 41.54 26.36 31.68
N LEU A 468 41.14 26.61 30.43
CA LEU A 468 40.97 25.56 29.42
C LEU A 468 42.35 25.00 29.03
N THR A 469 42.67 23.82 29.52
CA THR A 469 43.92 23.12 29.23
C THR A 469 43.90 22.46 27.85
N LEU A 470 45.09 22.22 27.29
CA LEU A 470 45.23 21.42 26.07
C LEU A 470 44.66 20.01 26.24
N ARG A 471 44.76 19.43 27.44
CA ARG A 471 44.12 18.16 27.78
C ARG A 471 42.60 18.19 27.59
N SER A 472 41.92 19.21 28.12
CA SER A 472 40.46 19.38 27.99
C SER A 472 40.02 19.54 26.53
N LEU A 473 40.75 20.34 25.75
CA LEU A 473 40.47 20.51 24.32
C LEU A 473 40.62 19.18 23.54
N MET A 474 41.68 18.42 23.83
CA MET A 474 41.91 17.13 23.19
C MET A 474 40.84 16.10 23.54
N LYS A 475 40.36 16.06 24.79
CA LYS A 475 39.25 15.20 25.19
C LYS A 475 37.95 15.56 24.46
N LEU A 476 37.63 16.86 24.37
CA LEU A 476 36.46 17.33 23.62
C LEU A 476 36.54 16.95 22.13
N LEU A 477 37.71 17.13 21.50
CA LEU A 477 37.93 16.75 20.11
C LEU A 477 37.84 15.24 19.91
N LEU A 478 38.48 14.44 20.77
CA LEU A 478 38.47 12.98 20.68
C LEU A 478 37.05 12.42 20.86
N GLY A 479 36.33 12.89 21.89
CA GLY A 479 34.96 12.49 22.14
C GLY A 479 33.99 12.96 21.05
N GLY A 480 34.13 14.20 20.59
CA GLY A 480 33.31 14.78 19.52
C GLY A 480 33.48 14.06 18.18
N VAL A 481 34.72 13.85 17.74
CA VAL A 481 35.01 13.12 16.49
C VAL A 481 34.52 11.68 16.59
N SER A 482 34.73 11.00 17.73
CA SER A 482 34.25 9.62 17.92
C SER A 482 32.73 9.53 17.88
N ALA A 483 32.01 10.48 18.49
CA ALA A 483 30.56 10.54 18.42
C ALA A 483 30.08 10.72 16.97
N ILE A 484 30.65 11.69 16.24
CA ILE A 484 30.34 11.94 14.84
C ILE A 484 30.56 10.67 13.99
N THR A 485 31.67 9.97 14.17
CA THR A 485 32.00 8.74 13.45
C THR A 485 30.93 7.66 13.68
N VAL A 486 30.55 7.38 14.93
CA VAL A 486 29.54 6.37 15.28
C VAL A 486 28.16 6.73 14.71
N PHE A 487 27.75 8.00 14.83
CA PHE A 487 26.44 8.43 14.35
C PHE A 487 26.33 8.47 12.82
N LEU A 488 27.41 8.84 12.11
CA LEU A 488 27.44 8.80 10.65
C LEU A 488 27.45 7.36 10.12
N ALA A 489 28.24 6.47 10.73
CA ALA A 489 28.24 5.05 10.38
C ALA A 489 26.83 4.44 10.52
N ASN A 490 26.12 4.75 11.60
CA ASN A 490 24.74 4.31 11.81
C ASN A 490 23.76 4.95 10.80
N TYR A 491 23.88 6.25 10.51
CA TYR A 491 23.05 6.95 9.52
C TYR A 491 23.21 6.37 8.12
N TYR A 492 24.45 6.19 7.66
CA TYR A 492 24.74 5.60 6.35
C TYR A 492 24.36 4.13 6.27
N GLY A 493 24.52 3.37 7.34
CA GLY A 493 24.03 1.99 7.44
C GLY A 493 22.53 1.90 7.16
N LYS A 494 21.73 2.83 7.70
CA LYS A 494 20.28 2.88 7.44
C LYS A 494 19.91 3.27 6.00
N LEU A 495 20.78 3.98 5.28
CA LEU A 495 20.51 4.34 3.88
C LEU A 495 20.65 3.16 2.91
N SER A 496 21.28 2.06 3.35
CA SER A 496 21.34 0.75 2.67
C SER A 496 21.72 0.82 1.18
N PHE A 497 22.63 1.73 0.83
CA PHE A 497 23.04 1.96 -0.57
C PHE A 497 23.62 0.70 -1.24
N GLU A 498 24.33 -0.13 -0.50
CA GLU A 498 24.84 -1.43 -0.99
C GLU A 498 23.70 -2.32 -1.48
N ARG A 499 22.70 -2.55 -0.61
CA ARG A 499 21.52 -3.36 -0.95
C ARG A 499 20.77 -2.78 -2.16
N LYS A 500 20.55 -1.46 -2.19
CA LYS A 500 19.91 -0.78 -3.33
C LYS A 500 20.69 -0.95 -4.63
N SER A 501 22.02 -0.86 -4.57
CA SER A 501 22.89 -1.07 -5.72
C SER A 501 22.74 -2.50 -6.27
N ILE A 502 22.81 -3.52 -5.39
CA ILE A 502 22.63 -4.92 -5.78
C ILE A 502 21.24 -5.15 -6.39
N ASP A 503 20.19 -4.55 -5.82
CA ASP A 503 18.84 -4.66 -6.36
C ASP A 503 18.73 -4.02 -7.76
N HIS A 504 19.35 -2.86 -7.99
CA HIS A 504 19.38 -2.23 -9.31
C HIS A 504 20.18 -3.02 -10.35
N GLU A 505 21.26 -3.70 -9.94
CA GLU A 505 22.01 -4.61 -10.80
C GLU A 505 21.14 -5.79 -11.26
N LYS A 506 20.45 -6.45 -10.33
CA LYS A 506 19.52 -7.54 -10.64
C LYS A 506 18.40 -7.10 -11.58
N MET A 507 17.79 -5.95 -11.33
CA MET A 507 16.75 -5.40 -12.20
C MET A 507 17.28 -5.02 -13.58
N THR A 508 18.52 -4.55 -13.68
CA THR A 508 19.19 -4.30 -14.97
C THR A 508 19.29 -5.59 -15.78
N GLY A 509 19.72 -6.70 -15.15
CA GLY A 509 19.79 -8.01 -15.79
C GLY A 509 18.42 -8.58 -16.21
N LEU A 510 17.38 -8.37 -15.38
CA LEU A 510 16.01 -8.76 -15.69
C LEU A 510 15.49 -8.04 -16.95
N PHE A 511 15.58 -6.71 -16.97
CA PHE A 511 15.08 -5.92 -18.10
C PHE A 511 15.93 -6.07 -19.38
N SER A 512 17.24 -6.31 -19.26
CA SER A 512 18.07 -6.62 -20.42
C SER A 512 17.68 -7.95 -21.06
N SER A 513 17.44 -8.98 -20.25
CA SER A 513 16.94 -10.28 -20.72
C SER A 513 15.56 -10.14 -21.39
N ALA A 514 14.64 -9.40 -20.77
CA ALA A 514 13.32 -9.15 -21.35
C ALA A 514 13.39 -8.38 -22.68
N LYS A 515 14.32 -7.42 -22.81
CA LYS A 515 14.57 -6.69 -24.06
C LYS A 515 15.05 -7.62 -25.16
N GLU A 516 16.03 -8.47 -24.87
CA GLU A 516 16.54 -9.47 -25.82
C GLU A 516 15.45 -10.45 -26.26
N GLN A 517 14.62 -10.94 -25.33
CA GLN A 517 13.51 -11.82 -25.64
C GLN A 517 12.47 -11.14 -26.54
N PHE A 518 12.13 -9.88 -26.25
CA PHE A 518 11.21 -9.08 -27.07
C PHE A 518 11.73 -8.92 -28.50
N GLU A 519 13.02 -8.59 -28.65
CA GLU A 519 13.66 -8.35 -29.95
C GLU A 519 13.89 -9.66 -30.73
N SER A 520 14.08 -10.79 -30.04
CA SER A 520 14.25 -12.11 -30.66
C SER A 520 12.98 -12.65 -31.31
N GLY A 521 11.80 -12.18 -30.87
CA GLY A 521 10.49 -12.65 -31.36
C GLY A 521 10.16 -14.13 -31.05
N LYS A 522 10.93 -14.80 -30.18
CA LYS A 522 10.77 -16.23 -29.87
C LYS A 522 9.58 -16.56 -28.98
N ILE A 523 9.09 -15.59 -28.21
CA ILE A 523 8.00 -15.74 -27.24
C ILE A 523 6.87 -14.78 -27.63
N ASP A 524 5.63 -15.17 -27.42
CA ASP A 524 4.49 -14.27 -27.58
C ASP A 524 4.65 -13.03 -26.70
N LYS A 525 4.42 -11.85 -27.27
CA LYS A 525 4.68 -10.58 -26.58
C LYS A 525 3.83 -10.43 -25.31
N LYS A 526 2.59 -10.91 -25.28
CA LYS A 526 1.74 -10.85 -24.08
C LYS A 526 2.24 -11.82 -23.02
N GLN A 527 2.67 -13.01 -23.42
CA GLN A 527 3.29 -13.96 -22.50
C GLN A 527 4.57 -13.37 -21.88
N LEU A 528 5.44 -12.74 -22.68
CA LEU A 528 6.65 -12.08 -22.19
C LEU A 528 6.32 -11.00 -21.13
N PHE A 529 5.33 -10.15 -21.38
CA PHE A 529 4.91 -9.13 -20.41
C PHE A 529 4.31 -9.73 -19.14
N ARG A 530 3.61 -10.86 -19.24
CA ARG A 530 3.10 -11.59 -18.08
C ARG A 530 4.22 -12.21 -17.25
N GLU A 531 5.27 -12.73 -17.87
CA GLU A 531 6.43 -13.31 -17.18
C GLU A 531 7.35 -12.24 -16.57
N LEU A 532 7.40 -11.04 -17.18
CA LEU A 532 8.16 -9.90 -16.67
C LEU A 532 7.52 -9.25 -15.43
N ALA A 533 6.18 -9.28 -15.37
CA ALA A 533 5.39 -8.76 -14.26
C ALA A 533 5.50 -9.68 -13.04
#